data_AF-A0A2P8HGM2-F1
#
_entry.id   AF-A0A2P8HGM2-F1
#
_cell.length_a   1.000
_cell.length_b   1.000
_cell.length_c   1.000
_cell.angle_alpha   90.00
_cell.angle_beta   90.00
_cell.angle_gamma   90.00
#
_symmetry.space_group_name_H-M   'P 1'
#
loop_
_entity.id
_entity.type
_entity.pdbx_description
1 polymer ?
#
loop_
_entity_poly.entity_id
_entity_poly.type
_entity_poly.pdbx_seq_one_letter_code
_entity_poly.pdbx_strand_id
1 'polypeptide(L)'
;MKQRYEILTTIHYRHTFLQAQPYEGIGIRISAAAGRQLLNEDLVLKQQPAGIVLLYNTLSGSGRTRKDMLQSNITLTFEVVLKDSLFYNYTQVSTSAITEQIFIFSNAPGNAAGVLHKAAYVGADDLCELNTLPETFFVKPLGQLTLQLNETLQDTYYIRFQSKSTYWCYFLMSDQLASLANPVILEANGAVYFNTPQLADVAGKSKVPVLISNQPISLTKRTPYLLKLADQLPEEKDKYKVIISLLPTPEIDRISAAGTVLQTNDKAYSEIFLY
;
A
#
# COMPACT_ATOMS: atom_id res chain seq x y z
N MET A 1 -29.57 32.41 -3.11
CA MET A 1 -28.96 32.40 -1.76
C MET A 1 -27.60 31.74 -1.86
N LYS A 2 -26.54 32.33 -1.28
CA LYS A 2 -25.17 31.79 -1.35
C LYS A 2 -25.03 30.70 -0.30
N GLN A 3 -25.01 29.42 -0.68
CA GLN A 3 -24.79 28.31 0.27
C GLN A 3 -23.42 28.46 0.95
N ARG A 4 -23.37 28.20 2.26
CA ARG A 4 -22.13 28.22 3.06
C ARG A 4 -21.95 26.82 3.64
N TYR A 5 -20.77 26.26 3.40
CA TYR A 5 -20.42 24.92 3.83
C TYR A 5 -19.24 24.96 4.78
N GLU A 6 -19.27 24.10 5.79
CA GLU A 6 -18.16 23.86 6.71
C GLU A 6 -17.79 22.38 6.72
N ILE A 7 -16.54 22.09 7.12
CA ILE A 7 -16.02 20.72 7.17
C ILE A 7 -16.62 20.01 8.38
N LEU A 8 -17.25 18.86 8.12
CA LEU A 8 -17.71 17.95 9.15
C LEU A 8 -16.59 16.99 9.54
N THR A 9 -15.98 16.35 8.54
CA THR A 9 -14.81 15.48 8.72
C THR A 9 -14.04 15.31 7.41
N THR A 10 -12.78 14.94 7.50
CA THR A 10 -11.90 14.64 6.37
C THR A 10 -11.32 13.24 6.52
N ILE A 11 -11.26 12.49 5.43
CA ILE A 11 -10.63 11.16 5.39
C ILE A 11 -9.47 11.21 4.42
N HIS A 12 -8.28 10.81 4.87
CA HIS A 12 -7.08 10.76 4.05
C HIS A 12 -6.63 9.33 3.77
N TYR A 13 -6.16 9.11 2.55
CA TYR A 13 -5.56 7.84 2.15
C TYR A 13 -4.04 7.94 2.20
N ARG A 14 -3.40 6.97 2.86
CA ARG A 14 -1.94 6.90 3.00
C ARG A 14 -1.44 5.52 2.64
N HIS A 15 -0.30 5.47 1.98
CA HIS A 15 0.36 4.22 1.63
C HIS A 15 1.87 4.37 1.79
N THR A 16 2.51 3.50 2.59
CA THR A 16 3.95 3.62 2.89
C THR A 16 4.86 3.42 1.68
N PHE A 17 4.43 2.68 0.65
CA PHE A 17 5.08 2.64 -0.68
C PHE A 17 5.38 4.03 -1.27
N LEU A 18 4.51 5.01 -1.04
CA LEU A 18 4.64 6.38 -1.54
C LEU A 18 5.37 7.32 -0.56
N GLN A 19 5.78 6.79 0.60
CA GLN A 19 6.45 7.53 1.67
C GLN A 19 5.63 8.76 2.11
N ALA A 20 6.15 9.96 1.90
CA ALA A 20 5.49 11.22 2.27
C ALA A 20 4.45 11.69 1.24
N GLN A 21 4.37 11.06 0.06
CA GLN A 21 3.47 11.50 -1.00
C GLN A 21 2.01 11.05 -0.73
N PRO A 22 1.02 11.83 -1.17
CA PRO A 22 -0.39 11.45 -1.09
C PRO A 22 -0.67 10.19 -1.92
N TYR A 23 -1.57 9.32 -1.44
CA TYR A 23 -2.00 8.13 -2.18
C TYR A 23 -3.34 8.36 -2.89
N GLU A 24 -3.31 8.31 -4.22
CA GLU A 24 -4.47 8.65 -5.07
C GLU A 24 -5.15 7.44 -5.72
N GLY A 25 -4.70 6.23 -5.39
CA GLY A 25 -5.21 4.98 -5.97
C GLY A 25 -6.58 4.54 -5.45
N ILE A 26 -7.22 5.34 -4.60
CA ILE A 26 -8.54 5.04 -4.01
C ILE A 26 -9.54 6.13 -4.37
N GLY A 27 -10.78 5.71 -4.67
CA GLY A 27 -11.93 6.60 -4.82
C GLY A 27 -13.12 6.13 -3.99
N ILE A 28 -14.18 6.93 -4.03
CA ILE A 28 -15.48 6.59 -3.45
C ILE A 28 -16.53 6.53 -4.55
N ARG A 29 -17.44 5.54 -4.48
CA ARG A 29 -18.68 5.51 -5.24
C ARG A 29 -19.85 5.73 -4.27
N ILE A 30 -20.74 6.65 -4.65
CA ILE A 30 -21.92 7.01 -3.85
C ILE A 30 -23.09 6.24 -4.43
N SER A 31 -23.68 5.32 -3.65
CA SER A 31 -24.89 4.62 -4.04
C SER A 31 -26.09 5.57 -4.07
N ALA A 32 -27.18 5.18 -4.74
CA ALA A 32 -28.41 6.00 -4.77
C ALA A 32 -28.97 6.25 -3.36
N ALA A 33 -28.88 5.25 -2.48
CA ALA A 33 -29.30 5.36 -1.08
C ALA A 33 -28.44 6.39 -0.32
N ALA A 34 -27.11 6.28 -0.41
CA ALA A 34 -26.18 7.21 0.22
C ALA A 34 -26.34 8.64 -0.33
N GLY A 35 -26.55 8.79 -1.65
CA GLY A 35 -26.79 10.09 -2.28
C GLY A 35 -28.07 10.76 -1.79
N ARG A 36 -29.15 9.98 -1.64
CA ARG A 36 -30.42 10.48 -1.07
C ARG A 36 -30.25 10.89 0.39
N GLN A 37 -29.49 10.13 1.17
CA GLN A 37 -29.21 10.46 2.57
C GLN A 37 -28.35 11.72 2.71
N LEU A 38 -27.31 11.88 1.88
CA LEU A 38 -26.54 13.13 1.83
C LEU A 38 -27.43 14.33 1.52
N LEU A 39 -28.33 14.20 0.54
CA LEU A 39 -29.26 15.28 0.17
C LEU A 39 -30.25 15.62 1.30
N ASN A 40 -30.87 14.61 1.91
CA ASN A 40 -31.82 14.80 3.00
C ASN A 40 -31.20 15.52 4.20
N GLU A 41 -29.90 15.32 4.41
CA GLU A 41 -29.17 15.88 5.55
C GLU A 41 -28.40 17.17 5.21
N ASP A 42 -28.59 17.73 4.02
CA ASP A 42 -27.86 18.90 3.51
C ASP A 42 -26.32 18.71 3.58
N LEU A 43 -25.85 17.49 3.32
CA LEU A 43 -24.44 17.12 3.31
C LEU A 43 -23.90 17.08 1.88
N VAL A 44 -22.61 17.43 1.74
CA VAL A 44 -21.88 17.37 0.47
C VAL A 44 -20.59 16.59 0.68
N LEU A 45 -20.41 15.52 -0.09
CA LEU A 45 -19.15 14.79 -0.16
C LEU A 45 -18.32 15.28 -1.34
N LYS A 46 -17.12 15.78 -1.08
CA LYS A 46 -16.14 16.15 -2.12
C LYS A 46 -15.01 15.14 -2.16
N GLN A 47 -14.77 14.58 -3.34
CA GLN A 47 -13.58 13.77 -3.57
C GLN A 47 -12.34 14.65 -3.72
N GLN A 48 -11.25 14.22 -3.11
CA GLN A 48 -9.92 14.79 -3.27
C GLN A 48 -8.99 13.73 -3.85
N PRO A 49 -7.82 14.09 -4.40
CA PRO A 49 -6.88 13.12 -4.95
C PRO A 49 -6.54 12.00 -3.95
N ALA A 50 -6.24 12.34 -2.69
CA ALA A 50 -5.89 11.37 -1.64
C ALA A 50 -6.83 11.37 -0.43
N GLY A 51 -8.13 11.47 -0.70
CA GLY A 51 -9.12 11.46 0.37
C GLY A 51 -10.51 11.91 -0.05
N ILE A 52 -11.33 12.16 0.95
CA ILE A 52 -12.63 12.82 0.80
C ILE A 52 -12.85 13.83 1.92
N VAL A 53 -13.65 14.84 1.64
CA VAL A 53 -14.12 15.81 2.64
C VAL A 53 -15.64 15.75 2.69
N LEU A 54 -16.18 15.54 3.89
CA LEU A 54 -17.61 15.64 4.14
C LEU A 54 -17.91 17.03 4.69
N LEU A 55 -18.83 17.73 4.03
CA LEU A 55 -19.24 19.08 4.35
C LEU A 55 -20.70 19.10 4.77
N TYR A 56 -21.05 20.03 5.66
CA TYR A 56 -22.44 20.28 6.04
C TYR A 56 -22.82 21.73 5.74
N ASN A 57 -24.07 21.96 5.34
CA ASN A 57 -24.60 23.30 5.10
C ASN A 57 -24.87 24.02 6.42
N THR A 58 -24.36 25.24 6.56
CA THR A 58 -24.55 26.06 7.77
C THR A 58 -25.71 27.04 7.68
N LEU A 59 -26.33 27.22 6.51
CA LEU A 59 -27.39 28.23 6.29
C LEU A 59 -28.82 27.71 6.41
N SER A 60 -29.02 26.46 6.80
CA SER A 60 -30.36 25.90 6.99
C SER A 60 -31.01 26.52 8.25
N GLY A 61 -32.09 27.29 8.08
CA GLY A 61 -32.90 27.88 9.17
C GLY A 61 -32.22 29.01 9.94
N SER A 62 -31.54 28.67 11.04
CA SER A 62 -31.02 29.59 12.07
C SER A 62 -29.50 29.61 12.22
N GLY A 63 -28.77 28.95 11.32
CA GLY A 63 -27.34 28.69 11.48
C GLY A 63 -27.11 27.31 12.08
N ARG A 64 -27.08 26.27 11.24
CA ARG A 64 -26.80 24.89 11.69
C ARG A 64 -25.33 24.80 12.11
N THR A 65 -25.07 24.31 13.31
CA THR A 65 -23.70 24.07 13.80
C THR A 65 -23.29 22.60 13.61
N ARG A 66 -21.99 22.32 13.70
CA ARG A 66 -21.46 20.95 13.75
C ARG A 66 -22.12 20.13 14.85
N LYS A 67 -22.37 20.72 16.02
CA LYS A 67 -23.01 20.03 17.15
C LYS A 67 -24.42 19.57 16.78
N ASP A 68 -25.22 20.45 16.18
CA ASP A 68 -26.59 20.13 15.76
C ASP A 68 -26.61 19.02 14.70
N MET A 69 -25.65 19.04 13.77
CA MET A 69 -25.48 17.99 12.76
C MET A 69 -25.21 16.62 13.39
N LEU A 70 -24.41 16.56 14.45
CA LEU A 70 -23.98 15.31 15.08
C LEU A 70 -25.01 14.74 16.07
N GLN A 71 -26.01 15.52 16.47
CA GLN A 71 -27.09 15.02 17.33
C GLN A 71 -28.03 14.03 16.61
N SER A 72 -28.13 14.11 15.29
CA SER A 72 -28.99 13.25 14.48
C SER A 72 -28.51 11.80 14.35
N ASN A 73 -27.28 11.49 14.80
CA ASN A 73 -26.68 10.14 14.81
C ASN A 73 -26.86 9.37 13.48
N ILE A 74 -26.32 9.93 12.41
CA ILE A 74 -26.59 9.47 11.04
C ILE A 74 -25.53 8.48 10.60
N THR A 75 -25.92 7.40 9.93
CA THR A 75 -24.94 6.46 9.34
C THR A 75 -24.88 6.63 7.83
N LEU A 76 -23.71 6.98 7.29
CA LEU A 76 -23.46 7.03 5.86
C LEU A 76 -22.60 5.85 5.44
N THR A 77 -22.98 5.18 4.35
CA THR A 77 -22.22 4.06 3.79
C THR A 77 -21.82 4.36 2.36
N PHE A 78 -20.56 4.09 2.03
CA PHE A 78 -19.97 4.34 0.73
C PHE A 78 -19.19 3.12 0.24
N GLU A 79 -19.10 2.97 -1.07
CA GLU A 79 -18.25 1.94 -1.67
C GLU A 79 -16.87 2.54 -1.95
N VAL A 80 -15.82 1.84 -1.50
CA VAL A 80 -14.43 2.21 -1.75
C VAL A 80 -13.98 1.52 -3.03
N VAL A 81 -13.54 2.29 -4.02
CA VAL A 81 -13.10 1.76 -5.32
C VAL A 81 -11.59 1.88 -5.45
N LEU A 82 -10.97 0.82 -5.98
CA LEU A 82 -9.55 0.81 -6.31
C LEU A 82 -9.35 1.30 -7.74
N LYS A 83 -8.54 2.34 -7.91
CA LYS A 83 -8.15 2.90 -9.22
C LYS A 83 -6.77 2.41 -9.66
N ASP A 84 -5.93 2.01 -8.70
CA ASP A 84 -4.59 1.51 -8.96
C ASP A 84 -4.60 0.00 -9.23
N SER A 85 -4.36 -0.39 -10.49
CA SER A 85 -4.33 -1.79 -10.91
C SER A 85 -3.17 -2.59 -10.33
N LEU A 86 -2.10 -1.93 -9.86
CA LEU A 86 -0.91 -2.56 -9.31
C LEU A 86 -0.92 -2.62 -7.78
N PHE A 87 -1.98 -2.13 -7.13
CA PHE A 87 -2.09 -2.02 -5.67
C PHE A 87 -1.67 -3.30 -4.94
N TYR A 88 -2.19 -4.46 -5.34
CA TYR A 88 -1.88 -5.73 -4.67
C TYR A 88 -0.45 -6.22 -4.88
N ASN A 89 0.27 -5.71 -5.88
CA ASN A 89 1.66 -6.10 -6.13
C ASN A 89 2.61 -5.49 -5.09
N TYR A 90 2.26 -4.33 -4.53
CA TYR A 90 3.10 -3.61 -3.58
C TYR A 90 2.48 -3.40 -2.20
N THR A 91 1.21 -3.75 -2.00
CA THR A 91 0.53 -3.64 -0.71
C THR A 91 0.66 -4.94 0.09
N GLN A 92 0.96 -4.82 1.39
CA GLN A 92 0.91 -5.93 2.32
C GLN A 92 -0.56 -6.28 2.60
N VAL A 93 -1.08 -7.32 1.93
CA VAL A 93 -2.39 -7.89 2.19
C VAL A 93 -2.22 -9.38 2.50
N SER A 94 -2.54 -9.77 3.73
CA SER A 94 -2.40 -11.15 4.20
C SER A 94 -3.69 -11.94 3.97
N THR A 95 -4.11 -12.12 2.71
CA THR A 95 -5.25 -12.99 2.37
C THR A 95 -5.04 -13.73 1.06
N SER A 96 -5.40 -15.01 1.04
CA SER A 96 -5.45 -15.85 -0.16
C SER A 96 -6.75 -15.66 -0.95
N ALA A 97 -7.78 -15.04 -0.37
CA ALA A 97 -9.13 -14.93 -0.92
C ALA A 97 -9.50 -13.49 -1.31
N ILE A 98 -8.56 -12.76 -1.93
CA ILE A 98 -8.75 -11.34 -2.32
C ILE A 98 -9.99 -11.17 -3.21
N THR A 99 -10.34 -12.15 -4.05
CA THR A 99 -11.51 -12.07 -4.93
C THR A 99 -12.85 -12.16 -4.20
N GLU A 100 -12.87 -12.76 -3.01
CA GLU A 100 -14.09 -13.08 -2.26
C GLU A 100 -14.31 -12.17 -1.04
N GLN A 101 -13.32 -11.32 -0.75
CA GLN A 101 -13.32 -10.45 0.42
C GLN A 101 -13.21 -8.98 0.03
N ILE A 102 -13.70 -8.10 0.90
CA ILE A 102 -13.53 -6.66 0.81
C ILE A 102 -13.08 -6.10 2.16
N PHE A 103 -12.47 -4.92 2.16
CA PHE A 103 -12.11 -4.22 3.39
C PHE A 103 -13.32 -3.47 4.00
N ILE A 104 -13.47 -3.51 5.31
CA ILE A 104 -14.47 -2.75 6.06
C ILE A 104 -13.77 -1.62 6.79
N PHE A 105 -14.15 -0.39 6.44
CA PHE A 105 -13.67 0.81 7.08
C PHE A 105 -14.80 1.47 7.86
N SER A 106 -14.56 1.82 9.12
CA SER A 106 -15.55 2.56 9.89
C SER A 106 -14.94 3.38 11.01
N ASN A 107 -15.71 4.31 11.58
CA ASN A 107 -15.36 4.97 12.83
C ASN A 107 -15.99 4.27 14.06
N ALA A 108 -16.26 2.97 13.96
CA ALA A 108 -16.82 2.18 15.04
C ALA A 108 -15.84 2.08 16.24
N PRO A 109 -16.35 1.93 17.47
CA PRO A 109 -15.51 1.66 18.63
C PRO A 109 -14.73 0.35 18.41
N GLY A 110 -13.45 0.36 18.79
CA GLY A 110 -12.53 -0.78 18.60
C GLY A 110 -11.47 -0.56 17.52
N ASN A 111 -11.65 0.45 16.65
CA ASN A 111 -10.61 0.86 15.72
C ASN A 111 -9.52 1.68 16.41
N ALA A 112 -8.31 1.67 15.83
CA ALA A 112 -7.21 2.47 16.35
C ALA A 112 -7.51 3.98 16.24
N ALA A 113 -6.96 4.77 17.16
CA ALA A 113 -7.27 6.20 17.23
C ALA A 113 -6.89 6.94 15.93
N GLY A 114 -7.84 7.72 15.39
CA GLY A 114 -7.65 8.52 14.19
C GLY A 114 -7.59 7.73 12.88
N VAL A 115 -7.88 6.43 12.90
CA VAL A 115 -7.97 5.61 11.68
C VAL A 115 -9.34 4.95 11.56
N LEU A 116 -9.65 4.43 10.37
CA LEU A 116 -10.91 3.74 10.08
C LEU A 116 -10.77 2.22 9.99
N HIS A 117 -9.71 1.67 10.58
CA HIS A 117 -9.35 0.26 10.56
C HIS A 117 -8.80 -0.17 11.93
N LYS A 118 -8.70 -1.47 12.18
CA LYS A 118 -8.45 -2.02 13.53
C LYS A 118 -7.05 -1.74 14.07
N ALA A 119 -6.03 -1.77 13.22
CA ALA A 119 -4.64 -1.63 13.62
C ALA A 119 -3.98 -0.34 13.09
N ALA A 120 -2.65 -0.21 13.21
CA ALA A 120 -1.90 0.94 12.67
C ALA A 120 -1.98 1.06 11.14
N TYR A 121 -2.17 -0.09 10.46
CA TYR A 121 -2.38 -0.23 9.03
C TYR A 121 -3.53 -1.21 8.77
N VAL A 122 -4.14 -1.09 7.60
CA VAL A 122 -5.16 -2.02 7.11
C VAL A 122 -4.56 -3.42 7.00
N GLY A 123 -5.25 -4.42 7.55
CA GLY A 123 -4.79 -5.80 7.60
C GLY A 123 -5.91 -6.83 7.44
N ALA A 124 -5.62 -8.07 7.79
CA ALA A 124 -6.56 -9.19 7.64
C ALA A 124 -7.82 -9.02 8.52
N ASP A 125 -7.69 -8.40 9.69
CA ASP A 125 -8.82 -8.18 10.59
C ASP A 125 -9.85 -7.18 10.02
N ASP A 126 -9.46 -6.39 9.01
CA ASP A 126 -10.35 -5.45 8.33
C ASP A 126 -11.09 -6.09 7.15
N LEU A 127 -10.87 -7.39 6.87
CA LEU A 127 -11.52 -8.09 5.76
C LEU A 127 -12.86 -8.70 6.18
N CYS A 128 -13.78 -8.73 5.23
CA CYS A 128 -15.10 -9.34 5.36
C CYS A 128 -15.45 -10.07 4.06
N GLU A 129 -16.06 -11.25 4.18
CA GLU A 129 -16.50 -12.04 3.02
C GLU A 129 -17.70 -11.38 2.34
N LEU A 130 -17.68 -11.32 1.00
CA LEU A 130 -18.74 -10.72 0.19
C LEU A 130 -20.12 -11.35 0.45
N ASN A 131 -20.17 -12.65 0.70
CA ASN A 131 -21.41 -13.42 0.96
C ASN A 131 -22.12 -13.02 2.27
N THR A 132 -21.41 -12.37 3.21
CA THR A 132 -21.97 -11.91 4.47
C THR A 132 -22.57 -10.51 4.38
N LEU A 133 -22.35 -9.81 3.26
CA LEU A 133 -22.85 -8.47 3.06
C LEU A 133 -24.30 -8.52 2.54
N PRO A 134 -25.18 -7.63 3.02
CA PRO A 134 -26.56 -7.58 2.57
C PRO A 134 -26.70 -7.02 1.14
N GLU A 135 -25.68 -6.30 0.66
CA GLU A 135 -25.68 -5.66 -0.65
C GLU A 135 -24.99 -6.53 -1.70
N THR A 136 -25.61 -6.65 -2.87
CA THR A 136 -25.00 -7.27 -4.04
C THR A 136 -24.30 -6.21 -4.90
N PHE A 137 -23.04 -6.44 -5.24
CA PHE A 137 -22.24 -5.53 -6.06
C PHE A 137 -22.20 -6.01 -7.52
N PHE A 138 -22.45 -5.10 -8.47
CA PHE A 138 -22.24 -5.40 -9.90
C PHE A 138 -20.75 -5.58 -10.22
N VAL A 139 -19.89 -4.75 -9.61
CA VAL A 139 -18.43 -4.88 -9.64
C VAL A 139 -17.94 -4.82 -8.21
N LYS A 140 -17.11 -5.79 -7.82
CA LYS A 140 -16.53 -5.89 -6.47
C LYS A 140 -15.77 -4.61 -6.11
N PRO A 141 -16.15 -3.89 -5.03
CA PRO A 141 -15.37 -2.76 -4.54
C PRO A 141 -14.07 -3.24 -3.86
N LEU A 142 -13.16 -2.31 -3.59
CA LEU A 142 -12.04 -2.56 -2.67
C LEU A 142 -12.56 -2.81 -1.25
N GLY A 143 -13.57 -2.03 -0.85
CA GLY A 143 -14.09 -2.01 0.49
C GLY A 143 -15.40 -1.27 0.63
N GLN A 144 -15.93 -1.25 1.85
CA GLN A 144 -17.07 -0.45 2.26
C GLN A 144 -16.61 0.50 3.37
N LEU A 145 -17.02 1.76 3.28
CA LEU A 145 -16.75 2.80 4.26
C LEU A 145 -18.05 3.20 4.94
N THR A 146 -18.15 2.99 6.25
CA THR A 146 -19.32 3.36 7.07
C THR A 146 -18.94 4.41 8.10
N LEU A 147 -19.56 5.58 8.02
CA LEU A 147 -19.35 6.68 8.96
C LEU A 147 -20.60 6.90 9.81
N GLN A 148 -20.45 6.76 11.13
CA GLN A 148 -21.42 7.19 12.11
C GLN A 148 -21.17 8.65 12.47
N LEU A 149 -22.06 9.53 12.05
CA LEU A 149 -22.04 10.97 12.33
C LEU A 149 -22.72 11.21 13.67
N ASN A 150 -21.94 11.11 14.74
CA ASN A 150 -22.36 11.41 16.10
C ASN A 150 -21.33 12.29 16.83
N GLU A 151 -21.57 12.62 18.09
CA GLU A 151 -20.71 13.53 18.86
C GLU A 151 -19.25 13.07 18.99
N THR A 152 -18.96 11.78 18.75
CA THR A 152 -17.60 11.21 18.77
C THR A 152 -16.87 11.31 17.43
N LEU A 153 -17.52 11.84 16.39
CA LEU A 153 -16.91 12.02 15.08
C LEU A 153 -15.68 12.93 15.18
N GLN A 154 -14.55 12.45 14.65
CA GLN A 154 -13.31 13.21 14.59
C GLN A 154 -13.26 14.10 13.36
N ASP A 155 -12.53 15.19 13.45
CA ASP A 155 -12.35 16.12 12.32
C ASP A 155 -11.53 15.49 11.20
N THR A 156 -10.71 14.50 11.53
CA THR A 156 -9.83 13.83 10.57
C THR A 156 -9.70 12.34 10.88
N TYR A 157 -9.74 11.53 9.84
CA TYR A 157 -9.43 10.12 9.87
C TYR A 157 -8.43 9.74 8.77
N TYR A 158 -7.77 8.60 8.95
CA TYR A 158 -6.88 8.00 7.96
C TYR A 158 -7.29 6.57 7.62
N ILE A 159 -7.07 6.19 6.35
CA ILE A 159 -6.96 4.80 5.93
C ILE A 159 -5.51 4.60 5.48
N ARG A 160 -4.79 3.71 6.18
CA ARG A 160 -3.34 3.54 6.03
C ARG A 160 -3.00 2.15 5.54
N PHE A 161 -2.34 2.06 4.40
CA PHE A 161 -1.86 0.80 3.85
C PHE A 161 -0.34 0.67 4.04
N GLN A 162 0.09 -0.56 4.30
CA GLN A 162 1.50 -0.89 4.43
C GLN A 162 2.03 -1.47 3.11
N SER A 163 3.25 -1.11 2.72
CA SER A 163 3.92 -1.75 1.60
C SER A 163 4.42 -3.13 1.97
N LYS A 164 4.41 -4.01 0.98
CA LYS A 164 5.00 -5.34 1.09
C LYS A 164 6.50 -5.20 1.31
N SER A 165 7.05 -6.07 2.15
CA SER A 165 8.50 -6.25 2.27
C SER A 165 8.89 -7.57 1.65
N THR A 166 9.91 -7.56 0.79
CA THR A 166 10.33 -8.73 0.01
C THR A 166 11.83 -8.95 0.11
N TYR A 167 12.27 -10.19 -0.06
CA TYR A 167 13.68 -10.50 -0.22
C TYR A 167 14.12 -10.16 -1.65
N TRP A 168 15.06 -9.24 -1.79
CA TRP A 168 15.51 -8.79 -3.11
C TRP A 168 16.57 -9.75 -3.63
N CYS A 169 16.42 -10.19 -4.88
CA CYS A 169 17.31 -11.15 -5.53
C CYS A 169 17.90 -10.52 -6.78
N TYR A 170 19.20 -10.26 -6.77
CA TYR A 170 19.93 -9.77 -7.93
C TYR A 170 20.58 -10.93 -8.67
N PHE A 171 20.08 -11.24 -9.86
CA PHE A 171 20.62 -12.27 -10.75
C PHE A 171 21.67 -11.65 -11.69
N LEU A 172 22.87 -12.21 -11.69
CA LEU A 172 23.99 -11.76 -12.53
C LEU A 172 23.94 -12.47 -13.89
N MET A 173 23.19 -11.93 -14.84
CA MET A 173 22.81 -12.63 -16.07
C MET A 173 23.85 -12.59 -17.18
N SER A 174 24.70 -11.57 -17.27
CA SER A 174 25.77 -11.54 -18.29
C SER A 174 27.02 -12.28 -17.85
N ASP A 175 27.77 -12.81 -18.82
CA ASP A 175 28.96 -13.63 -18.56
C ASP A 175 30.04 -12.83 -17.80
N GLN A 176 30.10 -11.51 -18.01
CA GLN A 176 30.99 -10.61 -17.28
C GLN A 176 30.61 -10.50 -15.79
N LEU A 177 29.31 -10.39 -15.48
CA LEU A 177 28.84 -10.32 -14.09
C LEU A 177 28.89 -11.69 -13.42
N ALA A 178 28.59 -12.76 -14.16
CA ALA A 178 28.63 -14.12 -13.66
C ALA A 178 30.05 -14.62 -13.36
N SER A 179 31.08 -14.00 -13.95
CA SER A 179 32.49 -14.34 -13.75
C SER A 179 33.20 -13.54 -12.65
N LEU A 180 32.47 -12.66 -11.93
CA LEU A 180 33.02 -11.95 -10.77
C LEU A 180 33.45 -12.95 -9.69
N ALA A 181 34.61 -12.71 -9.08
CA ALA A 181 35.22 -13.67 -8.16
C ALA A 181 34.50 -13.70 -6.80
N ASN A 182 34.20 -12.53 -6.25
CA ASN A 182 33.54 -12.33 -4.95
C ASN A 182 32.54 -11.17 -5.04
N PRO A 183 31.45 -11.31 -5.81
CA PRO A 183 30.48 -10.23 -5.94
C PRO A 183 29.78 -9.97 -4.60
N VAL A 184 29.61 -8.70 -4.28
CA VAL A 184 28.95 -8.20 -3.07
C VAL A 184 28.07 -6.99 -3.41
N ILE A 185 26.98 -6.83 -2.65
CA ILE A 185 26.15 -5.63 -2.72
C ILE A 185 26.38 -4.75 -1.50
N LEU A 186 26.76 -3.50 -1.75
CA LEU A 186 27.08 -2.49 -0.75
C LEU A 186 26.04 -1.38 -0.76
N GLU A 187 25.63 -0.92 0.42
CA GLU A 187 24.94 0.37 0.56
C GLU A 187 25.96 1.53 0.55
N ALA A 188 25.50 2.77 0.36
CA ALA A 188 26.35 3.97 0.36
C ALA A 188 27.21 4.15 1.62
N ASN A 189 26.78 3.63 2.78
CA ASN A 189 27.52 3.64 4.04
C ASN A 189 28.52 2.47 4.17
N GLY A 190 28.62 1.59 3.17
CA GLY A 190 29.48 0.41 3.18
C GLY A 190 28.87 -0.83 3.86
N ALA A 191 27.64 -0.76 4.38
CA ALA A 191 26.99 -1.91 4.99
C ALA A 191 26.58 -2.95 3.94
N VAL A 192 26.72 -4.23 4.30
CA VAL A 192 26.35 -5.38 3.48
C VAL A 192 24.97 -5.89 3.90
N TYR A 193 24.00 -5.80 3.01
CA TYR A 193 22.62 -6.26 3.24
C TYR A 193 22.29 -7.57 2.52
N PHE A 194 23.25 -8.16 1.82
CA PHE A 194 23.05 -9.32 0.97
C PHE A 194 23.95 -10.46 1.39
N ASN A 195 23.42 -11.67 1.31
CA ASN A 195 24.18 -12.89 1.56
C ASN A 195 25.22 -13.11 0.47
N THR A 196 26.18 -13.99 0.76
CA THR A 196 27.14 -14.46 -0.25
C THR A 196 26.41 -15.04 -1.47
N PRO A 197 26.97 -14.91 -2.68
CA PRO A 197 26.35 -15.38 -3.90
C PRO A 197 25.98 -16.86 -3.81
N GLN A 198 24.76 -17.18 -4.23
CA GLN A 198 24.28 -18.55 -4.42
C GLN A 198 24.13 -18.81 -5.92
N LEU A 199 24.06 -20.07 -6.33
CA LEU A 199 23.80 -20.42 -7.73
C LEU A 199 22.34 -20.85 -7.86
N ALA A 200 21.66 -20.31 -8.87
CA ALA A 200 20.28 -20.62 -9.18
C ALA A 200 20.09 -20.93 -10.67
N ASP A 201 19.12 -21.78 -10.99
CA ASP A 201 18.73 -22.03 -12.37
C ASP A 201 17.59 -21.08 -12.75
N VAL A 202 17.77 -20.40 -13.88
CA VAL A 202 16.79 -19.47 -14.47
C VAL A 202 16.43 -20.00 -15.85
N ALA A 203 15.23 -19.70 -16.34
CA ALA A 203 14.79 -20.15 -17.66
C ALA A 203 15.84 -19.80 -18.75
N GLY A 204 16.45 -20.84 -19.34
CA GLY A 204 17.47 -20.71 -20.39
C GLY A 204 18.93 -20.55 -19.91
N LYS A 205 19.20 -20.42 -18.60
CA LYS A 205 20.56 -20.38 -18.05
C LYS A 205 20.66 -21.15 -16.73
N SER A 206 21.60 -22.09 -16.66
CA SER A 206 21.91 -22.82 -15.43
C SER A 206 23.01 -22.15 -14.63
N LYS A 207 22.99 -22.30 -13.30
CA LYS A 207 24.03 -21.81 -12.37
C LYS A 207 24.31 -20.30 -12.49
N VAL A 208 23.26 -19.50 -12.52
CA VAL A 208 23.35 -18.04 -12.47
C VAL A 208 23.66 -17.61 -11.03
N PRO A 209 24.71 -16.81 -10.78
CA PRO A 209 24.95 -16.23 -9.47
C PRO A 209 23.83 -15.27 -9.06
N VAL A 210 23.33 -15.44 -7.84
CA VAL A 210 22.28 -14.63 -7.24
C VAL A 210 22.70 -14.13 -5.86
N LEU A 211 22.53 -12.83 -5.63
CA LEU A 211 22.68 -12.23 -4.30
C LEU A 211 21.30 -11.93 -3.72
N ILE A 212 21.03 -12.47 -2.54
CA ILE A 212 19.73 -12.36 -1.86
C ILE A 212 19.90 -11.51 -0.62
N SER A 213 18.98 -10.57 -0.40
CA SER A 213 19.01 -9.75 0.82
C SER A 213 18.91 -10.63 2.08
N ASN A 214 19.60 -10.27 3.15
CA ASN A 214 19.58 -11.01 4.42
C ASN A 214 18.27 -10.80 5.21
N GLN A 215 17.57 -9.70 4.93
CA GLN A 215 16.29 -9.34 5.51
C GLN A 215 15.34 -8.83 4.42
N PRO A 216 14.01 -8.88 4.63
CA PRO A 216 13.05 -8.34 3.68
C PRO A 216 13.16 -6.81 3.64
N ILE A 217 13.16 -6.26 2.44
CA ILE A 217 13.25 -4.83 2.17
C ILE A 217 11.87 -4.34 1.73
N SER A 218 11.36 -3.29 2.37
CA SER A 218 10.07 -2.70 2.03
C SER A 218 10.09 -2.10 0.63
N LEU A 219 9.07 -2.43 -0.16
CA LEU A 219 8.88 -1.83 -1.47
C LEU A 219 8.50 -0.35 -1.30
N THR A 220 9.12 0.49 -2.12
CA THR A 220 8.86 1.93 -2.17
C THR A 220 8.96 2.44 -3.60
N LYS A 221 8.14 3.41 -3.97
CA LYS A 221 8.17 4.06 -5.29
C LYS A 221 9.50 4.76 -5.57
N ARG A 222 10.11 5.32 -4.53
CA ARG A 222 11.44 5.95 -4.59
C ARG A 222 12.27 5.33 -3.48
N THR A 223 13.18 4.44 -3.86
CA THR A 223 14.04 3.77 -2.89
C THR A 223 14.95 4.76 -2.19
N PRO A 224 15.07 4.71 -0.86
CA PRO A 224 16.14 5.41 -0.17
C PRO A 224 17.49 4.68 -0.31
N TYR A 225 17.48 3.41 -0.74
CA TYR A 225 18.65 2.56 -0.79
C TYR A 225 19.50 2.86 -2.04
N LEU A 226 20.73 3.33 -1.82
CA LEU A 226 21.74 3.50 -2.86
C LEU A 226 22.65 2.26 -2.89
N LEU A 227 22.13 1.18 -3.49
CA LEU A 227 22.82 -0.10 -3.59
C LEU A 227 23.80 -0.13 -4.77
N LYS A 228 24.95 -0.75 -4.57
CA LYS A 228 26.03 -0.89 -5.56
C LYS A 228 26.46 -2.34 -5.66
N LEU A 229 26.76 -2.82 -6.87
CA LEU A 229 27.46 -4.09 -7.06
C LEU A 229 28.96 -3.82 -7.12
N ALA A 230 29.71 -4.55 -6.32
CA ALA A 230 31.17 -4.51 -6.33
C ALA A 230 31.74 -5.94 -6.31
N ASP A 231 33.01 -6.07 -6.68
CA ASP A 231 33.78 -7.29 -6.56
C ASP A 231 34.86 -7.10 -5.49
N GLN A 232 34.86 -7.98 -4.48
CA GLN A 232 35.82 -7.92 -3.38
C GLN A 232 37.16 -8.51 -3.81
N LEU A 233 38.26 -7.76 -3.59
CA LEU A 233 39.59 -8.22 -3.97
C LEU A 233 40.05 -9.36 -3.02
N PRO A 234 40.60 -10.48 -3.54
CA PRO A 234 40.96 -11.64 -2.72
C PRO A 234 41.95 -11.36 -1.60
N GLU A 235 42.86 -10.40 -1.80
CA GLU A 235 43.98 -10.12 -0.90
C GLU A 235 43.66 -9.04 0.15
N GLU A 236 42.53 -8.33 0.02
CA GLU A 236 42.19 -7.19 0.87
C GLU A 236 40.70 -7.14 1.19
N LYS A 237 40.32 -7.58 2.40
CA LYS A 237 38.92 -7.72 2.85
C LYS A 237 38.08 -6.44 2.77
N ASP A 238 38.68 -5.27 2.69
CA ASP A 238 37.95 -3.99 2.65
C ASP A 238 38.15 -3.20 1.35
N LYS A 239 38.81 -3.79 0.34
CA LYS A 239 38.92 -3.17 -0.99
C LYS A 239 37.96 -3.80 -1.98
N TYR A 240 37.17 -2.93 -2.58
CA TYR A 240 36.11 -3.28 -3.50
C TYR A 240 36.32 -2.56 -4.84
N LYS A 241 36.19 -3.30 -5.94
CA LYS A 241 36.08 -2.73 -7.28
C LYS A 241 34.59 -2.56 -7.59
N VAL A 242 34.12 -1.31 -7.67
CA VAL A 242 32.72 -1.04 -8.05
C VAL A 242 32.49 -1.44 -9.51
N ILE A 243 31.49 -2.29 -9.73
CA ILE A 243 31.08 -2.78 -11.05
C ILE A 243 29.85 -2.01 -11.53
N ILE A 244 28.84 -1.85 -10.66
CA ILE A 244 27.64 -1.04 -10.93
C ILE A 244 27.45 -0.06 -9.78
N SER A 245 27.45 1.23 -10.11
CA SER A 245 27.41 2.33 -9.13
C SER A 245 26.02 2.64 -8.57
N LEU A 246 24.96 2.16 -9.24
CA LEU A 246 23.59 2.24 -8.78
C LEU A 246 22.80 1.05 -9.33
N LEU A 247 22.39 0.16 -8.43
CA LEU A 247 21.58 -0.99 -8.78
C LEU A 247 20.11 -0.60 -8.98
N PRO A 248 19.41 -1.25 -9.93
CA PRO A 248 17.98 -1.09 -10.08
C PRO A 248 17.22 -1.66 -8.87
N THR A 249 15.99 -1.21 -8.68
CA THR A 249 15.07 -1.73 -7.66
C THR A 249 14.01 -2.63 -8.27
N PRO A 250 13.29 -3.44 -7.47
CA PRO A 250 12.16 -4.21 -7.95
C PRO A 250 11.14 -3.35 -8.70
N GLU A 251 10.72 -3.83 -9.86
CA GLU A 251 9.62 -3.26 -10.62
C GLU A 251 8.30 -3.92 -10.17
N ILE A 252 7.32 -3.10 -9.76
CA ILE A 252 6.05 -3.60 -9.19
C ILE A 252 5.08 -4.14 -10.24
N ASP A 253 5.33 -3.91 -11.52
CA ASP A 253 4.59 -4.44 -12.65
C ASP A 253 5.18 -5.76 -13.17
N ARG A 254 6.36 -6.16 -12.68
CA ARG A 254 6.98 -7.45 -13.01
C ARG A 254 6.70 -8.48 -11.93
N ILE A 255 5.93 -9.50 -12.31
CA ILE A 255 5.78 -10.73 -11.54
C ILE A 255 6.68 -11.77 -12.21
N SER A 256 7.69 -12.26 -11.49
CA SER A 256 8.63 -13.25 -11.99
C SER A 256 8.69 -14.44 -11.03
N ALA A 257 8.87 -15.63 -11.60
CA ALA A 257 9.01 -16.90 -10.89
C ALA A 257 10.36 -17.57 -11.20
N ALA A 258 11.36 -16.82 -11.66
CA ALA A 258 12.65 -17.38 -12.03
C ALA A 258 13.39 -17.97 -10.82
N GLY A 259 13.12 -17.43 -9.63
CA GLY A 259 13.68 -17.88 -8.37
C GLY A 259 12.84 -18.91 -7.64
N THR A 260 11.85 -19.58 -8.27
CA THR A 260 10.94 -20.53 -7.57
C THR A 260 11.72 -21.61 -6.79
N VAL A 261 12.93 -21.98 -7.22
CA VAL A 261 13.82 -22.93 -6.52
C VAL A 261 14.41 -22.35 -5.22
N LEU A 262 14.57 -21.03 -5.14
CA LEU A 262 15.04 -20.30 -3.96
C LEU A 262 13.88 -19.89 -3.03
N GLN A 263 12.64 -19.96 -3.53
CA GLN A 263 11.44 -19.57 -2.80
C GLN A 263 11.08 -20.67 -1.80
N THR A 264 11.37 -20.44 -0.52
CA THR A 264 10.73 -21.20 0.56
C THR A 264 9.28 -20.72 0.71
N ASN A 265 8.32 -21.63 0.89
CA ASN A 265 6.86 -21.39 0.83
C ASN A 265 6.30 -20.19 1.63
N ASP A 266 7.05 -19.60 2.56
CA ASP A 266 6.59 -18.50 3.42
C ASP A 266 7.24 -17.13 3.13
N LYS A 267 8.14 -17.02 2.14
CA LYS A 267 8.86 -15.77 1.84
C LYS A 267 8.43 -15.17 0.50
N ALA A 268 8.23 -13.86 0.49
CA ALA A 268 8.00 -13.10 -0.73
C ALA A 268 9.33 -12.57 -1.28
N TYR A 269 9.56 -12.76 -2.58
CA TYR A 269 10.80 -12.36 -3.26
C TYR A 269 10.52 -11.35 -4.36
N SER A 270 11.51 -10.51 -4.62
CA SER A 270 11.53 -9.59 -5.75
C SER A 270 12.77 -9.86 -6.58
N GLU A 271 12.56 -10.23 -7.84
CA GLU A 271 13.61 -10.69 -8.75
C GLU A 271 14.08 -9.54 -9.65
N ILE A 272 15.39 -9.34 -9.72
CA ILE A 272 16.03 -8.23 -10.42
C ILE A 272 17.15 -8.83 -11.27
N PHE A 273 17.04 -8.68 -12.59
CA PHE A 273 18.00 -9.26 -13.54
C PHE A 273 18.98 -8.20 -14.02
N LEU A 274 20.27 -8.43 -13.79
CA LEU A 274 21.36 -7.56 -14.23
C LEU A 274 22.02 -8.15 -15.47
N TYR A 275 22.04 -7.40 -16.56
CA TYR A 275 22.64 -7.79 -17.84
C TYR A 275 23.86 -6.91 -18.12
#